data_AF-A0A7X3RIA8-F1
#
_entry.id   AF-A0A7X3RIA8-F1
#
_cell.length_a   1.000
_cell.length_b   1.000
_cell.length_c   1.000
_cell.angle_alpha   90.00
_cell.angle_beta   90.00
_cell.angle_gamma   90.00
#
_symmetry.space_group_name_H-M   'P 1'
#
loop_
_entity.id
_entity.type
_entity.pdbx_description
1 polymer ?
#
loop_
_entity_poly.entity_id
_entity_poly.type
_entity_poly.pdbx_seq_one_letter_code
_entity_poly.pdbx_strand_id
1 'polypeptide(L)' 'MIKERLRRRGRPIPNNDIWIAAIALQHDLVLVTRDAHFDEVESLQTERW' A
#
# COMPACT_ATOMS: atom_id res chain seq x y z
N MET A 1 12.41 -2.80 -2.96
CA MET A 1 11.55 -3.06 -4.14
C MET A 1 10.22 -2.28 -4.14
N ILE A 2 9.49 -2.13 -3.02
CA ILE A 2 8.25 -1.30 -2.98
C ILE A 2 8.55 0.20 -2.76
N LYS A 3 9.45 0.53 -1.82
CA LYS A 3 9.86 1.92 -1.52
C LYS A 3 10.28 2.73 -2.75
N GLU A 4 11.02 2.09 -3.65
CA GLU A 4 11.59 2.73 -4.83
C GLU A 4 10.56 2.99 -5.93
N ARG A 5 9.57 2.09 -6.07
CA ARG A 5 8.43 2.26 -6.97
C ARG A 5 7.50 3.38 -6.50
N LEU A 6 7.23 3.46 -5.20
CA LEU A 6 6.40 4.52 -4.62
C LEU A 6 7.11 5.88 -4.67
N ARG A 7 8.42 5.93 -4.39
CA ARG A 7 9.22 7.16 -4.48
C ARG A 7 9.26 7.74 -5.89
N ARG A 8 9.18 6.91 -6.94
CA ARG A 8 9.11 7.37 -8.34
C ARG A 8 7.79 8.04 -8.73
N ARG A 9 6.69 7.82 -8.00
CA ARG A 9 5.38 8.45 -8.27
C ARG A 9 5.18 9.80 -7.58
N GLY A 10 6.15 10.30 -6.81
CA GLY A 10 6.11 11.66 -6.26
C GLY A 10 5.24 11.85 -5.00
N ARG A 11 4.63 10.78 -4.47
CA ARG A 11 3.90 10.80 -3.19
C ARG A 11 4.61 9.89 -2.17
N PRO A 12 5.29 10.46 -1.17
CA PRO A 12 5.93 9.66 -0.13
C PRO A 12 4.85 9.05 0.77
N ILE A 13 4.50 7.79 0.52
CA ILE A 13 3.69 6.99 1.44
C ILE A 13 4.47 6.83 2.77
N PRO A 14 3.83 7.06 3.93
CA PRO A 14 4.45 6.83 5.24
C PRO A 14 5.12 5.45 5.35
N ASN A 15 6.23 5.35 6.08
CA ASN A 15 6.97 4.09 6.17
C ASN A 15 6.10 2.91 6.65
N ASN A 16 5.14 3.16 7.54
CA ASN A 16 4.26 2.13 8.09
C ASN A 16 3.32 1.56 7.04
N ASP A 17 2.75 2.43 6.19
CA ASP A 17 1.83 2.03 5.13
C ASP A 17 2.54 1.16 4.08
N ILE A 18 3.83 1.39 3.85
CA ILE A 18 4.65 0.53 3.00
C ILE A 18 4.76 -0.88 3.58
N TRP A 19 4.98 -1.01 4.90
CA TRP A 19 5.07 -2.32 5.56
C TRP A 19 3.71 -3.03 5.57
N ILE A 20 2.63 -2.30 5.86
CA ILE A 20 1.26 -2.84 5.84
C ILE A 20 0.92 -3.37 4.45
N ALA A 21 1.16 -2.56 3.41
CA ALA A 21 0.91 -2.95 2.02
C ALA A 21 1.78 -4.15 1.61
N ALA A 22 3.05 -4.18 2.02
CA ALA A 22 3.95 -5.30 1.70
C ALA A 22 3.47 -6.62 2.33
N ILE A 23 3.00 -6.59 3.57
CA ILE A 23 2.48 -7.79 4.25
C ILE A 23 1.19 -8.26 3.57
N ALA A 24 0.27 -7.34 3.26
CA ALA A 24 -0.98 -7.69 2.58
C ALA A 24 -0.71 -8.31 1.19
N LEU A 25 0.23 -7.74 0.42
CA LEU A 25 0.66 -8.29 -0.87
C LEU A 25 1.33 -9.66 -0.75
N GLN A 26 2.21 -9.84 0.24
CA GLN A 26 2.94 -11.09 0.43
C GLN A 26 2.01 -12.27 0.76
N HIS A 27 0.89 -11.98 1.42
CA HIS A 27 -0.06 -12.97 1.89
C HIS A 27 -1.37 -13.00 1.08
N ASP A 28 -1.45 -12.25 -0.02
CA ASP A 28 -2.65 -12.13 -0.87
C ASP A 28 -3.92 -11.76 -0.06
N LEU A 29 -3.76 -10.80 0.86
CA LEU A 29 -4.82 -10.34 1.76
C LEU A 29 -5.49 -9.06 1.25
N VAL A 30 -6.80 -8.94 1.51
CA VAL A 30 -7.54 -7.69 1.34
C VAL A 30 -7.27 -6.78 2.53
N LEU A 31 -6.76 -5.58 2.26
CA LEU A 31 -6.53 -4.56 3.28
C LEU A 31 -7.79 -3.70 3.47
N VAL A 32 -8.47 -3.88 4.61
CA VAL A 32 -9.61 -3.03 4.98
C VAL A 32 -9.08 -1.75 5.63
N THR A 33 -9.33 -0.59 5.01
CA THR A 33 -8.80 0.70 5.49
C THR A 33 -9.70 1.87 5.09
N ARG A 34 -9.63 2.96 5.87
CA ARG A 34 -10.21 4.26 5.50
C ARG A 34 -9.20 5.19 4.85
N ASP A 35 -7.93 4.82 4.90
CA ASP A 35 -6.84 5.62 4.36
C ASP A 35 -6.74 5.45 2.83
N ALA A 36 -6.83 6.57 2.12
CA ALA A 36 -6.74 6.59 0.66
C ALA A 36 -5.30 6.43 0.14
N HIS A 37 -4.26 6.48 0.98
CA HIS A 37 -2.88 6.25 0.55
C HIS A 37 -2.67 4.87 -0.07
N PHE A 38 -3.44 3.86 0.37
CA PHE A 38 -3.32 2.49 -0.09
C PHE A 38 -3.90 2.27 -1.49
N ASP A 39 -4.79 3.15 -1.96
CA ASP A 39 -5.35 3.09 -3.32
C ASP A 39 -4.29 3.36 -4.39
N GLU A 40 -3.17 4.00 -4.02
CA GLU A 40 -2.05 4.25 -4.93
C GLU A 40 -1.10 3.06 -5.07
N VAL A 41 -1.26 2.03 -4.24
CA VAL A 41 -0.42 0.83 -4.26
C VAL A 41 -0.96 -0.15 -5.30
N GLU A 42 -0.27 -0.21 -6.43
CA GLU A 42 -0.58 -1.14 -7.51
C GLU A 42 -0.56 -2.60 -7.01
N SER A 43 -1.57 -3.39 -7.43
CA SER A 43 -1.79 -4.79 -7.04
C SER A 43 -2.23 -5.05 -5.60
N LEU A 44 -2.42 -4.02 -4.77
CA LEU A 44 -2.99 -4.18 -3.43
C LEU A 44 -4.51 -4.22 -3.50
N GLN A 45 -5.13 -5.26 -2.94
CA GLN A 45 -6.58 -5.31 -2.78
C GLN A 45 -6.98 -4.52 -1.53
N THR A 46 -7.89 -3.55 -1.69
CA THR A 46 -8.36 -2.72 -0.59
C THR A 46 -9.89 -2.74 -0.49
N GLU A 47 -10.41 -2.70 0.74
CA GLU A 47 -11.82 -2.52 1.03
C GLU A 47 -12.01 -1.34 1.99
N ARG A 48 -13.14 -0.64 1.86
CA ARG A 48 -13.46 0.52 2.71
C ARG A 48 -14.26 0.07 3.93
N TRP A 49 -13.81 0.49 5.12
CA TRP A 49 -14.50 0.28 6.39
C TRP A 49 -15.63 1.29 6.65
#